data_AF-A0A2V7PJP0-F1
#
_entry.id   AF-A0A2V7PJP0-F1
#
_cell.length_a   1.000
_cell.length_b   1.000
_cell.length_c   1.000
_cell.angle_alpha   90.00
_cell.angle_beta   90.00
_cell.angle_gamma   90.00
#
_symmetry.space_group_name_H-M   'P 1'
#
loop_
_entity.id
_entity.type
_entity.pdbx_description
1 polymer ?
#
loop_
_entity_poly.entity_id
_entity_poly.type
_entity_poly.pdbx_seq_one_letter_code
_entity_poly.pdbx_strand_id
1 'polypeptide(L)'
;PTLAAAAPLYFGLATPEQGRAVAARLERDFLKPGGFVTTLIASGQQWDAPNGWPPLEWLTIEGVRRYNRADLANAARDRWLALNRRTYRETGRMMEKYDVVDVNRRAGGGEYPTQDGFGWTNGVVLALERLIPPD
;
A
#
# COMPACT_ATOMS: atom_id res chain seq x y z
N PRO A 1 -2.20 15.67 -4.20
CA PRO A 1 -2.34 14.92 -2.92
C PRO A 1 -1.57 13.60 -3.00
N THR A 2 -0.85 13.22 -1.96
CA THR A 2 0.00 12.02 -1.96
C THR A 2 -0.24 11.19 -0.71
N LEU A 3 0.13 9.91 -0.79
CA LEU A 3 0.04 8.94 0.32
C LEU A 3 1.00 9.28 1.48
N ALA A 4 1.95 10.20 1.27
CA ALA A 4 2.81 10.72 2.34
C ALA A 4 2.03 11.37 3.50
N ALA A 5 0.75 11.72 3.30
CA ALA A 5 -0.15 12.16 4.36
C ALA A 5 -0.32 11.12 5.49
N ALA A 6 0.03 9.85 5.27
CA ALA A 6 0.03 8.83 6.31
C ALA A 6 1.23 8.91 7.27
N ALA A 7 2.31 9.66 6.93
CA ALA A 7 3.52 9.69 7.76
C ALA A 7 3.28 10.26 9.17
N PRO A 8 2.56 11.38 9.35
CA PRO A 8 2.20 11.87 10.69
C PRO A 8 1.34 10.88 11.48
N LEU A 9 0.56 10.02 10.79
CA LEU A 9 -0.22 8.97 11.45
C LEU A 9 0.73 7.88 11.96
N TYR A 10 1.58 7.34 11.09
CA TYR A 10 2.54 6.29 11.45
C TYR A 10 3.39 6.66 12.67
N PHE A 11 3.95 7.87 12.67
CA PHE A 11 4.80 8.37 13.77
C PHE A 11 4.02 8.85 15.00
N GLY A 12 2.69 8.85 14.99
CA GLY A 12 1.87 9.28 16.12
C GLY A 12 1.91 10.79 16.39
N LEU A 13 2.16 11.60 15.36
CA LEU A 13 2.29 13.06 15.47
C LEU A 13 0.96 13.81 15.30
N ALA A 14 -0.03 13.20 14.64
CA ALA A 14 -1.34 13.80 14.45
C ALA A 14 -2.18 13.71 15.73
N THR A 15 -3.07 14.68 15.94
CA THR A 15 -4.10 14.53 16.99
C THR A 15 -5.07 13.39 16.62
N PRO A 16 -5.82 12.83 17.59
CA PRO A 16 -6.83 11.82 17.29
C PRO A 16 -7.83 12.26 16.19
N GLU A 17 -8.27 13.52 16.22
CA GLU A 17 -9.20 14.10 15.23
C GLU A 17 -8.56 14.20 13.85
N GLN A 18 -7.32 14.70 13.77
CA GLN A 18 -6.56 14.80 12.53
C GLN A 18 -6.32 13.42 11.91
N GLY A 19 -5.89 12.45 12.72
CA GLY A 19 -5.62 11.10 12.25
C GLY A 19 -6.87 10.40 11.73
N ARG A 20 -8.02 10.53 12.41
CA ARG A 20 -9.30 10.00 11.91
C ARG A 20 -9.73 10.67 10.60
N ALA A 21 -9.59 11.99 10.48
CA ALA A 21 -9.95 12.73 9.27
C ALA A 21 -9.06 12.35 8.08
N VAL A 22 -7.75 12.21 8.31
CA VAL A 22 -6.80 11.74 7.28
C VAL A 22 -7.11 10.30 6.88
N ALA A 23 -7.32 9.39 7.84
CA ALA A 23 -7.66 7.99 7.55
C ALA A 23 -8.94 7.87 6.70
N ALA A 24 -9.99 8.65 7.02
CA ALA A 24 -11.22 8.68 6.21
C ALA A 24 -10.98 9.17 4.78
N ARG A 25 -10.08 10.14 4.58
CA ARG A 25 -9.68 10.60 3.25
C ARG A 25 -8.86 9.55 2.50
N LEU A 26 -7.93 8.88 3.17
CA LEU A 26 -7.10 7.82 2.58
C LEU A 26 -7.97 6.64 2.12
N GLU A 27 -8.93 6.22 2.94
CA GLU A 27 -9.92 5.21 2.57
C GLU A 27 -10.70 5.59 1.31
N ARG A 28 -11.27 6.80 1.29
CA ARG A 28 -12.12 7.26 0.18
C ARG A 28 -11.33 7.43 -1.12
N ASP A 29 -10.17 8.09 -1.05
CA ASP A 29 -9.49 8.58 -2.25
C ASP A 29 -8.34 7.65 -2.68
N PHE A 30 -7.62 7.03 -1.73
CA PHE A 30 -6.36 6.34 -1.99
C PHE A 30 -6.46 4.81 -1.95
N LEU A 31 -7.39 4.23 -1.20
CA LEU A 31 -7.54 2.77 -1.17
C LEU A 31 -8.18 2.28 -2.47
N LYS A 32 -7.49 1.35 -3.15
CA LYS A 32 -7.87 0.75 -4.43
C LYS A 32 -8.00 -0.78 -4.28
N PRO A 33 -8.43 -1.53 -5.31
CA PRO A 33 -8.60 -2.98 -5.20
C PRO A 33 -7.34 -3.73 -4.79
N GLY A 34 -6.15 -3.21 -5.11
CA GLY A 34 -4.87 -3.83 -4.80
C GLY A 34 -4.12 -3.30 -3.58
N GLY A 35 -4.58 -2.21 -2.95
CA GLY A 35 -3.83 -1.49 -1.91
C GLY A 35 -3.98 0.03 -2.03
N PHE A 36 -3.13 0.79 -1.37
CA PHE A 36 -3.10 2.24 -1.47
C PHE A 36 -2.27 2.73 -2.66
N VAL A 37 -2.86 3.61 -3.48
CA VAL A 37 -2.14 4.27 -4.59
C VAL A 37 -1.21 5.37 -4.07
N THR A 38 -0.07 5.59 -4.73
CA THR A 38 0.93 6.58 -4.28
C THR A 38 0.40 8.02 -4.32
N THR A 39 -0.27 8.39 -5.41
CA THR A 39 -0.91 9.69 -5.60
C THR A 39 -2.25 9.51 -6.32
N LEU A 40 -2.99 10.61 -6.49
CA LEU A 40 -4.21 10.63 -7.31
C LEU A 40 -3.95 11.10 -8.75
N ILE A 41 -2.69 11.19 -9.16
CA ILE A 41 -2.26 11.75 -10.45
C ILE A 41 -1.66 10.61 -11.27
N ALA A 42 -2.16 10.39 -12.49
CA ALA A 42 -1.61 9.42 -13.43
C ALA A 42 -0.63 10.10 -14.40
N SER A 43 0.57 10.43 -13.91
CA SER A 43 1.57 11.19 -14.67
C SER A 43 2.40 10.34 -15.63
N GLY A 44 2.38 9.01 -15.48
CA GLY A 44 3.31 8.09 -16.13
C GLY A 44 4.64 7.89 -15.39
N GLN A 45 4.88 8.63 -14.29
CA GLN A 45 6.02 8.44 -13.40
C GLN A 45 5.80 7.25 -12.44
N GLN A 46 6.89 6.71 -11.89
CA GLN A 46 6.81 5.50 -11.06
C GLN A 46 6.14 5.72 -9.70
N TRP A 47 6.30 6.90 -9.13
CA TRP A 47 5.79 7.29 -7.80
C TRP A 47 4.46 8.05 -7.89
N ASP A 48 3.60 7.63 -8.81
CA ASP A 48 2.29 8.21 -9.08
C ASP A 48 1.27 7.11 -9.37
N ALA A 49 -0.01 7.47 -9.51
CA ALA A 49 -1.00 6.51 -9.94
C ALA A 49 -0.59 5.87 -11.29
N PRO A 50 -0.79 4.55 -11.46
CA PRO A 50 -1.59 3.65 -10.62
C PRO A 50 -0.77 2.87 -9.57
N ASN A 51 0.50 3.21 -9.38
CA ASN A 51 1.42 2.37 -8.63
C ASN A 51 1.21 2.50 -7.10
N GLY A 52 1.23 1.37 -6.42
CA GLY A 52 1.42 1.24 -4.97
C GLY A 52 2.80 0.66 -4.66
N TRP A 53 3.39 1.13 -3.56
CA TRP A 53 4.74 0.76 -3.14
C TRP A 53 4.72 0.14 -1.75
N PRO A 54 5.40 -1.01 -1.53
CA PRO A 54 5.46 -1.69 -0.24
C PRO A 54 5.75 -0.79 0.97
N PRO A 55 6.73 0.13 0.96
CA PRO A 55 6.99 0.99 2.13
C PRO A 55 5.80 1.92 2.46
N LEU A 56 5.09 2.42 1.45
CA LEU A 56 3.94 3.30 1.66
C LEU A 56 2.70 2.54 2.13
N GLU A 57 2.52 1.30 1.66
CA GLU A 57 1.49 0.39 2.16
C GLU A 57 1.69 0.13 3.65
N TRP A 58 2.89 -0.29 4.07
CA TRP A 58 3.21 -0.53 5.48
C TRP A 58 2.94 0.71 6.35
N LEU A 59 3.50 1.85 5.94
CA LEU A 59 3.38 3.10 6.68
C LEU A 59 1.91 3.52 6.81
N THR A 60 1.11 3.33 5.77
CA THR A 60 -0.31 3.67 5.79
C THR A 60 -1.13 2.71 6.64
N ILE A 61 -0.93 1.40 6.48
CA ILE A 61 -1.66 0.36 7.22
C ILE A 61 -1.45 0.52 8.74
N GLU A 62 -0.20 0.65 9.16
CA GLU A 62 0.12 0.85 10.58
C GLU A 62 -0.30 2.25 11.07
N GLY A 63 -0.16 3.26 10.21
CA GLY A 63 -0.61 4.62 10.49
C GLY A 63 -2.10 4.69 10.81
N VAL A 64 -2.97 4.18 9.94
CA VAL A 64 -4.42 4.23 10.18
C VAL A 64 -4.84 3.33 11.34
N ARG A 65 -4.16 2.19 11.56
CA ARG A 65 -4.38 1.32 12.72
C ARG A 65 -4.18 2.07 14.04
N ARG A 66 -3.15 2.93 14.13
CA ARG A 66 -2.84 3.76 15.31
C ARG A 66 -3.98 4.72 15.71
N TYR A 67 -4.85 5.08 14.77
CA TYR A 67 -5.97 6.01 15.00
C TYR A 67 -7.32 5.31 14.98
N ASN A 68 -7.37 4.08 15.51
CA ASN A 68 -8.58 3.27 15.67
C ASN A 68 -9.31 2.93 14.36
N ARG A 69 -8.58 2.84 13.25
CA ARG A 69 -9.09 2.36 11.95
C ARG A 69 -8.51 0.99 11.59
N ALA A 70 -8.64 0.04 12.50
CA ALA A 70 -8.20 -1.35 12.28
C ALA A 70 -8.98 -2.03 11.15
N ASP A 71 -10.24 -1.64 10.93
CA ASP A 71 -11.08 -2.04 9.80
C ASP A 71 -10.41 -1.69 8.45
N LEU A 72 -9.99 -0.43 8.30
CA LEU A 72 -9.30 0.05 7.10
C LEU A 72 -7.93 -0.62 6.94
N ALA A 73 -7.17 -0.72 8.04
CA ALA A 73 -5.86 -1.36 8.04
C ALA A 73 -5.95 -2.82 7.57
N ASN A 74 -6.92 -3.59 8.06
CA ASN A 74 -7.13 -4.97 7.67
C ASN A 74 -7.60 -5.09 6.22
N ALA A 75 -8.53 -4.25 5.78
CA ALA A 75 -8.99 -4.24 4.39
C ALA A 75 -7.84 -3.95 3.40
N ALA A 76 -6.99 -2.97 3.72
CA ALA A 76 -5.82 -2.63 2.91
C ALA A 76 -4.77 -3.75 2.90
N ARG A 77 -4.47 -4.32 4.07
CA ARG A 77 -3.59 -5.49 4.21
C ARG A 77 -4.05 -6.64 3.31
N ASP A 78 -5.32 -7.01 3.39
CA ASP A 78 -5.84 -8.19 2.68
C ASP A 78 -5.79 -8.00 1.16
N ARG A 79 -6.10 -6.78 0.68
CA ARG A 79 -5.97 -6.40 -0.74
C ARG A 79 -4.52 -6.48 -1.21
N TRP A 80 -3.61 -5.91 -0.44
CA TRP A 80 -2.18 -5.91 -0.77
C TRP A 80 -1.62 -7.33 -0.80
N LEU A 81 -1.88 -8.15 0.23
CA LEU A 81 -1.42 -9.53 0.28
C LEU A 81 -2.02 -10.39 -0.86
N ALA A 82 -3.28 -10.17 -1.22
CA ALA A 82 -3.91 -10.88 -2.33
C ALA A 82 -3.24 -10.54 -3.68
N LEU A 83 -2.95 -9.26 -3.93
CA LEU A 83 -2.22 -8.80 -5.12
C LEU A 83 -0.82 -9.43 -5.19
N ASN A 84 -0.04 -9.34 -4.12
CA ASN A 84 1.30 -9.91 -4.03
C ASN A 84 1.30 -11.43 -4.28
N ARG A 85 0.41 -12.18 -3.61
CA ARG A 85 0.29 -13.64 -3.76
C ARG A 85 -0.15 -14.03 -5.17
N ARG A 86 -1.05 -13.27 -5.81
CA ARG A 86 -1.42 -13.52 -7.21
C ARG A 86 -0.22 -13.33 -8.13
N THR A 87 0.45 -12.18 -8.05
CA THR A 87 1.63 -11.90 -8.88
C THR A 87 2.73 -12.94 -8.66
N TYR A 88 2.98 -13.36 -7.42
CA TYR A 88 3.94 -14.41 -7.13
C TYR A 88 3.55 -15.76 -7.76
N ARG A 89 2.27 -16.16 -7.68
CA ARG A 89 1.79 -17.39 -8.34
C ARG A 89 1.93 -17.35 -9.87
N GLU A 90 1.75 -16.17 -10.48
CA GLU A 90 1.82 -15.99 -11.93
C GLU A 90 3.27 -15.91 -12.45
N THR A 91 4.19 -15.39 -11.66
CA THR A 91 5.53 -15.02 -12.15
C THR A 91 6.68 -15.74 -11.44
N GLY A 92 6.41 -16.36 -10.29
CA GLY A 92 7.42 -16.90 -9.39
C GLY A 92 8.27 -15.83 -8.66
N ARG A 93 7.90 -14.55 -8.76
CA ARG A 93 8.69 -13.42 -8.27
C ARG A 93 7.82 -12.37 -7.58
N MET A 94 8.43 -11.64 -6.65
CA MET A 94 7.85 -10.44 -6.04
C MET A 94 8.37 -9.23 -6.80
N MET A 95 7.53 -8.21 -6.99
CA MET A 95 7.89 -7.01 -7.76
C MET A 95 8.28 -5.86 -6.85
N GLU A 96 9.03 -4.88 -7.35
CA GLU A 96 9.37 -3.66 -6.60
C GLU A 96 8.13 -2.81 -6.22
N LYS A 97 7.11 -2.81 -7.10
CA LYS A 97 5.88 -2.02 -7.01
C LYS A 97 4.76 -2.71 -7.79
N TYR A 98 3.51 -2.33 -7.54
CA TYR A 98 2.34 -2.99 -8.11
C TYR A 98 1.31 -1.99 -8.62
N ASP A 99 0.56 -2.36 -9.67
CA ASP A 99 -0.64 -1.62 -10.05
C ASP A 99 -1.74 -1.97 -9.04
N VAL A 100 -2.08 -1.01 -8.19
CA VAL A 100 -3.10 -1.22 -7.16
C VAL A 100 -4.51 -0.85 -7.65
N VAL A 101 -4.62 -0.24 -8.83
CA VAL A 101 -5.90 0.17 -9.44
C VAL A 101 -6.47 -0.96 -10.28
N ASP A 102 -5.69 -1.48 -11.22
CA ASP A 102 -6.00 -2.65 -12.04
C ASP A 102 -5.08 -3.81 -11.65
N VAL A 103 -5.62 -4.70 -10.81
CA VAL A 103 -4.88 -5.82 -10.24
C VAL A 103 -4.44 -6.83 -11.31
N ASN A 104 -5.02 -6.83 -12.50
CA ASN A 104 -4.62 -7.76 -13.57
C ASN A 104 -3.48 -7.19 -14.44
N ARG A 105 -3.07 -5.94 -14.20
CA ARG A 105 -2.02 -5.26 -14.95
C ARG A 105 -0.69 -5.29 -14.18
N ARG A 106 0.41 -5.42 -14.91
CA ARG A 106 1.76 -5.21 -14.35
C ARG A 106 2.00 -3.72 -14.12
N ALA A 107 2.62 -3.38 -13.00
CA ALA A 107 3.08 -2.03 -12.75
C ALA A 107 4.11 -1.59 -13.80
N GLY A 108 4.23 -0.28 -13.99
CA GLY A 108 5.16 0.30 -14.96
C GLY A 108 5.41 1.79 -14.72
N GLY A 109 5.81 2.49 -15.77
CA GLY A 109 6.13 3.91 -15.74
C GLY A 109 7.57 4.22 -15.35
N GLY A 110 7.94 5.49 -15.54
CA GLY A 110 9.28 6.06 -15.32
C GLY A 110 10.38 5.54 -16.24
N GLU A 111 11.62 5.69 -15.77
CA GLU A 111 12.82 5.66 -16.63
C GLU A 111 13.37 4.26 -16.92
N TYR A 112 12.95 3.23 -16.17
CA TYR A 112 13.50 1.88 -16.28
C TYR A 112 12.45 0.78 -16.01
N PRO A 113 12.68 -0.46 -16.50
CA PRO A 113 11.78 -1.59 -16.26
C PRO A 113 11.67 -1.97 -14.78
N THR A 114 10.54 -2.55 -14.39
CA THR A 114 10.29 -3.04 -13.02
C THR A 114 11.31 -4.11 -12.60
N GLN A 115 11.79 -4.04 -11.36
CA GLN A 115 12.77 -4.97 -10.80
C GLN A 115 12.12 -6.13 -10.00
N ASP A 116 12.82 -7.26 -9.97
CA ASP A 116 12.37 -8.53 -9.37
C ASP A 116 12.96 -8.79 -7.97
N GLY A 117 12.25 -9.57 -7.15
CA GLY A 117 12.69 -10.11 -5.86
C GLY A 117 12.77 -9.11 -4.70
N PHE A 118 12.31 -7.87 -4.92
CA PHE A 118 12.69 -6.68 -4.16
C PHE A 118 12.54 -6.77 -2.63
N GLY A 119 13.61 -6.43 -1.90
CA GLY A 119 13.73 -6.65 -0.46
C GLY A 119 12.62 -6.04 0.40
N TRP A 120 12.17 -4.81 0.12
CA TRP A 120 11.06 -4.21 0.85
C TRP A 120 9.73 -4.95 0.68
N THR A 121 9.54 -5.66 -0.43
CA THR A 121 8.25 -6.25 -0.79
C THR A 121 8.11 -7.51 0.04
N ASN A 122 9.16 -8.31 0.04
CA ASN A 122 9.30 -9.49 0.87
C ASN A 122 9.14 -9.12 2.36
N GLY A 123 9.85 -8.08 2.81
CA GLY A 123 9.78 -7.63 4.20
C GLY A 123 8.38 -7.20 4.63
N VAL A 124 7.71 -6.36 3.83
CA VAL A 124 6.37 -5.85 4.13
C VAL A 124 5.33 -6.96 4.08
N VAL A 125 5.39 -7.88 3.09
CA VAL A 125 4.48 -9.03 3.03
C VAL A 125 4.62 -9.90 4.28
N LEU A 126 5.85 -10.27 4.67
CA LEU A 126 6.08 -11.07 5.87
C LEU A 126 5.62 -10.36 7.15
N ALA A 127 5.85 -9.05 7.26
CA ALA A 127 5.40 -8.28 8.40
C ALA A 127 3.86 -8.24 8.49
N LEU A 128 3.18 -8.03 7.37
CA LEU A 128 1.72 -8.00 7.29
C LEU A 128 1.07 -9.36 7.55
N GLU A 129 1.68 -10.46 7.11
CA GLU A 129 1.19 -11.82 7.38
C GLU A 129 1.27 -12.17 8.87
N ARG A 130 2.30 -11.70 9.59
CA ARG A 130 2.44 -11.90 11.03
C ARG A 130 1.43 -11.12 11.87
N LEU A 131 0.74 -10.13 11.30
CA LEU A 131 -0.35 -9.39 11.95
C LEU A 131 -1.69 -10.17 11.96
N ILE A 132 -1.70 -11.40 11.46
CA ILE A 132 -2.79 -12.36 11.64
C ILE A 132 -2.53 -13.06 12.99
N PRO A 133 -3.41 -12.92 14.01
CA PRO A 133 -3.33 -13.80 15.17
C PRO A 133 -3.43 -15.25 14.67
N PRO A 134 -2.60 -16.20 15.16
CA PRO A 134 -2.79 -17.60 14.83
C PRO A 134 -4.22 -18.02 15.22
N ASP A 135 -4.86 -18.83 14.37
CA ASP A 135 -6.17 -19.42 14.61
C ASP A 135 -6.24 -20.19 15.94
#